data_AF-A0A956PHM8-F1
#
_entry.id   AF-A0A956PHM8-F1
#
_cell.length_a   1.000
_cell.length_b   1.000
_cell.length_c   1.000
_cell.angle_alpha   90.00
_cell.angle_beta   90.00
_cell.angle_gamma   90.00
#
_symmetry.space_group_name_H-M   'P 1'
#
loop_
_entity.id
_entity.type
_entity.pdbx_description
1 polymer ?
#
loop_
_entity_poly.entity_id
_entity_poly.type
_entity_poly.pdbx_seq_one_letter_code
_entity_poly.pdbx_strand_id
1 'polypeptide(L)'
;MVLRRRGFTLVELIVACAMLGVLIIALFQAFDYGSNAFQQATRRQDAQGQATRVYSSLRDELRQSHFWMASTVDRAVNVDDTEYDRDALVFGSLRDWSDEENFDHINGLPEWNRYMLYYGTQETDYGKLVRATLDPPWMDSDHSPAPFKEMEPERYLKDDPASNTGHQSSYRILTEDLLEFKASLDPALDIVTVRCVFEKERKGQKNRSEFEIKVFPQNTWPKGEQ
;
A
#
# COMPACT_ATOMS: atom_id res chain seq x y z
N MET A 1 -39.00 30.95 -62.73
CA MET A 1 -38.91 30.11 -61.52
C MET A 1 -38.75 31.04 -60.32
N VAL A 2 -39.85 31.44 -59.70
CA VAL A 2 -39.87 32.48 -58.67
C VAL A 2 -39.59 31.84 -57.32
N LEU A 3 -38.41 32.07 -56.75
CA LEU A 3 -38.08 31.73 -55.37
C LEU A 3 -38.92 32.60 -54.43
N ARG A 4 -40.01 32.02 -53.93
CA ARG A 4 -40.91 32.66 -52.97
C ARG A 4 -40.17 32.78 -51.63
N ARG A 5 -39.57 33.95 -51.37
CA ARG A 5 -38.96 34.28 -50.07
C ARG A 5 -40.08 34.39 -49.02
N ARG A 6 -40.30 33.34 -48.24
CA ARG A 6 -41.13 33.40 -47.02
C ARG A 6 -40.26 33.98 -45.91
N GLY A 7 -40.64 35.14 -45.39
CA GLY A 7 -39.97 35.72 -44.22
C GLY A 7 -40.26 34.85 -42.99
N PHE A 8 -39.22 34.53 -42.23
CA PHE A 8 -39.34 33.84 -40.95
C PHE A 8 -40.19 34.69 -39.99
N THR A 9 -41.10 34.04 -39.27
CA THR A 9 -41.86 34.73 -38.23
C THR A 9 -41.01 34.82 -36.96
N LEU A 10 -41.11 35.93 -36.22
CA LEU A 10 -40.37 36.14 -34.98
C LEU A 10 -40.66 35.05 -33.93
N VAL A 11 -41.87 34.49 -33.97
CA VAL A 11 -42.31 33.36 -33.13
C VAL A 11 -41.51 32.08 -33.45
N GLU A 12 -41.31 31.78 -34.74
CA GLU A 12 -40.56 30.60 -35.19
C GLU A 12 -39.09 30.66 -34.74
N LEU A 13 -38.48 31.86 -34.77
CA LEU A 13 -37.14 32.08 -34.23
C LEU A 13 -37.07 31.83 -32.72
N ILE A 14 -38.04 32.34 -31.95
CA ILE A 14 -38.09 32.16 -30.49
C ILE A 14 -38.22 30.66 -30.15
N VAL A 15 -39.10 29.94 -30.84
CA VAL A 15 -39.29 28.49 -30.62
C VAL A 15 -38.01 27.72 -30.97
N ALA A 16 -37.37 28.03 -32.09
CA ALA A 16 -36.11 27.40 -32.47
C ALA A 16 -35.00 27.66 -31.45
N CYS A 17 -34.87 28.90 -30.95
CA CYS A 17 -33.92 29.25 -29.89
C CYS A 17 -34.22 28.52 -28.56
N ALA A 18 -35.50 28.38 -28.19
CA ALA A 18 -35.90 27.67 -26.98
C ALA A 18 -35.57 26.16 -27.09
N MET A 19 -35.89 25.53 -28.24
CA MET A 19 -35.55 24.13 -28.48
C MET A 19 -34.05 23.90 -28.48
N LEU A 20 -33.28 24.79 -29.11
CA LEU A 20 -31.82 24.74 -29.10
C LEU A 20 -31.28 24.88 -27.67
N GLY A 21 -31.83 25.81 -26.88
CA GLY A 21 -31.44 26.00 -25.48
C GLY A 21 -31.68 24.75 -24.63
N VAL A 22 -32.83 24.10 -24.78
CA VAL A 22 -33.15 22.83 -24.09
C VAL A 22 -32.17 21.72 -24.51
N LEU A 23 -31.86 21.61 -25.80
CA LEU A 23 -30.89 20.62 -26.29
C LEU A 23 -29.49 20.86 -25.73
N ILE A 24 -29.05 22.12 -25.67
CA ILE A 24 -27.75 22.49 -25.10
C ILE A 24 -27.70 22.14 -23.61
N ILE A 25 -28.76 22.45 -22.84
CA ILE A 25 -28.85 22.09 -21.42
C ILE A 25 -28.78 20.58 -21.23
N ALA A 26 -29.54 19.80 -22.01
CA ALA A 26 -29.52 18.34 -21.94
C ALA A 26 -28.14 17.77 -22.27
N LEU A 27 -27.44 18.34 -23.25
CA LEU A 27 -26.08 17.93 -23.63
C LEU A 27 -25.07 18.23 -22.52
N PHE A 28 -25.15 19.40 -21.89
CA PHE A 28 -24.28 19.73 -20.75
C PHE A 28 -24.55 18.82 -19.55
N GLN A 29 -25.81 18.50 -19.25
CA GLN A 29 -26.13 17.54 -18.18
C GLN A 29 -25.57 16.14 -18.46
N ALA A 30 -25.69 15.66 -19.69
CA ALA A 30 -25.11 14.37 -20.08
C ALA A 30 -23.58 14.38 -19.96
N PHE A 31 -22.94 15.49 -20.34
CA PHE A 31 -21.50 15.66 -20.23
C PHE A 31 -21.04 15.70 -18.76
N ASP A 32 -21.72 16.45 -17.91
CA ASP A 32 -21.41 16.54 -16.48
C ASP A 32 -21.56 15.18 -15.80
N TYR A 33 -22.62 14.44 -16.12
CA TYR A 33 -22.82 13.08 -15.63
C TYR A 33 -21.70 12.14 -16.08
N GLY A 34 -21.35 12.16 -17.38
CA GLY A 34 -20.27 11.36 -17.93
C GLY A 34 -18.90 11.68 -17.31
N SER A 35 -18.60 12.97 -17.12
CA SER A 35 -17.35 13.43 -16.50
C SER A 35 -17.24 12.99 -15.04
N ASN A 36 -18.32 13.11 -14.26
CA ASN A 36 -18.35 12.66 -12.88
C ASN A 36 -18.20 11.14 -12.76
N ALA A 37 -18.89 10.37 -13.60
CA ALA A 37 -18.77 8.92 -13.65
C ALA A 37 -17.36 8.47 -14.02
N PHE A 38 -16.74 9.13 -15.02
CA PHE A 38 -15.36 8.87 -15.42
C PHE A 38 -14.37 9.18 -14.29
N GLN A 39 -14.48 10.35 -13.65
CA GLN A 39 -13.64 10.70 -12.51
C GLN A 39 -13.77 9.69 -11.36
N GLN A 40 -14.98 9.18 -11.11
CA GLN A 40 -15.21 8.16 -10.09
C GLN A 40 -14.54 6.83 -10.45
N ALA A 41 -14.64 6.40 -11.71
CA ALA A 41 -14.00 5.19 -12.21
C ALA A 41 -12.47 5.27 -12.11
N THR A 42 -11.86 6.37 -12.58
CA THR A 42 -10.41 6.58 -12.50
C THR A 42 -9.91 6.52 -11.06
N ARG A 43 -10.62 7.15 -10.11
CA ARG A 43 -10.22 7.11 -8.69
C ARG A 43 -10.26 5.70 -8.09
N ARG A 44 -11.23 4.87 -8.48
CA ARG A 44 -11.29 3.46 -8.03
C ARG A 44 -10.13 2.66 -8.62
N GLN A 45 -9.83 2.89 -9.89
CA GLN A 45 -8.71 2.23 -10.56
C GLN A 45 -7.36 2.60 -9.93
N ASP A 46 -7.16 3.86 -9.55
CA ASP A 46 -5.93 4.31 -8.87
C ASP A 46 -5.73 3.61 -7.53
N ALA A 47 -6.78 3.54 -6.69
CA ALA A 47 -6.73 2.88 -5.39
C ALA A 47 -6.46 1.36 -5.53
N GLN A 48 -7.08 0.71 -6.51
CA GLN A 48 -6.82 -0.71 -6.81
C GLN A 48 -5.40 -0.93 -7.34
N GLY A 49 -4.89 -0.01 -8.17
CA GLY A 49 -3.52 -0.07 -8.70
C GLY A 49 -2.46 0.14 -7.61
N GLN A 50 -2.71 1.02 -6.64
CA GLN A 50 -1.87 1.15 -5.44
C GLN A 50 -1.88 -0.14 -4.62
N ALA A 51 -3.07 -0.68 -4.29
CA ALA A 51 -3.20 -1.92 -3.54
C ALA A 51 -2.47 -3.09 -4.20
N THR A 52 -2.62 -3.23 -5.52
CA THR A 52 -1.97 -4.30 -6.30
C THR A 52 -0.44 -4.20 -6.24
N ARG A 53 0.13 -2.99 -6.29
CA ARG A 53 1.58 -2.78 -6.20
C ARG A 53 2.14 -3.11 -4.82
N VAL A 54 1.44 -2.70 -3.76
CA VAL A 54 1.81 -3.04 -2.38
C VAL A 54 1.73 -4.55 -2.19
N TYR A 55 0.63 -5.16 -2.63
CA TYR A 55 0.42 -6.61 -2.60
C TYR A 55 1.56 -7.36 -3.27
N SER A 56 1.91 -7.01 -4.51
CA SER A 56 2.93 -7.76 -5.27
C SER A 56 4.31 -7.62 -4.64
N SER A 57 4.70 -6.39 -4.28
CA SER A 57 6.00 -6.12 -3.64
C SER A 57 6.14 -6.85 -2.31
N LEU A 58 5.15 -6.72 -1.42
CA LEU A 58 5.20 -7.36 -0.11
C LEU A 58 5.19 -8.88 -0.23
N ARG A 59 4.35 -9.44 -1.12
CA ARG A 59 4.29 -10.89 -1.34
C ARG A 59 5.63 -11.43 -1.83
N ASP A 60 6.24 -10.79 -2.81
CA ASP A 60 7.47 -11.29 -3.42
C ASP A 60 8.66 -11.15 -2.45
N GLU A 61 8.72 -10.07 -1.66
CA GLU A 61 9.72 -9.92 -0.59
C GLU A 61 9.54 -10.94 0.54
N LEU A 62 8.31 -11.20 0.98
CA LEU A 62 8.04 -12.25 1.99
C LEU A 62 8.32 -13.66 1.48
N ARG A 63 8.17 -13.92 0.17
CA ARG A 63 8.54 -15.23 -0.39
C ARG A 63 10.05 -15.45 -0.36
N GLN A 64 10.83 -14.38 -0.50
CA GLN A 64 12.28 -14.44 -0.50
C GLN A 64 12.89 -14.48 0.90
N SER A 65 12.09 -14.29 1.96
CA SER A 65 12.56 -14.27 3.35
C SER A 65 12.56 -15.65 4.02
N HIS A 66 12.95 -15.66 5.30
CA HIS A 66 12.89 -16.80 6.20
C HIS A 66 11.82 -16.59 7.28
N PHE A 67 10.94 -17.57 7.49
CA PHE A 67 9.82 -17.44 8.46
C PHE A 67 10.30 -17.13 9.88
N TRP A 68 11.34 -17.83 10.35
CA TRP A 68 11.87 -17.63 11.71
C TRP A 68 12.58 -16.29 11.94
N MET A 69 12.77 -15.50 10.87
CA MET A 69 13.27 -14.12 10.97
C MET A 69 12.14 -13.10 10.88
N ALA A 70 10.90 -13.55 10.65
CA ALA A 70 9.73 -12.70 10.67
C ALA A 70 9.30 -12.41 12.10
N SER A 71 8.94 -11.16 12.37
CA SER A 71 8.43 -10.71 13.65
C SER A 71 7.40 -9.61 13.44
N THR A 72 6.40 -9.56 14.32
CA THR A 72 5.39 -8.50 14.33
C THR A 72 5.44 -7.69 15.60
N VAL A 73 4.99 -6.44 15.51
CA VAL A 73 4.74 -5.55 16.66
C VAL A 73 3.33 -5.03 16.53
N ASP A 74 2.48 -5.42 17.47
CA ASP A 74 1.07 -5.04 17.47
C ASP A 74 0.95 -3.56 17.83
N ARG A 75 0.22 -2.82 16.99
CA ARG A 75 -0.01 -1.38 17.19
C ARG A 75 -1.41 -1.05 16.71
N ALA A 76 -2.04 -0.07 17.35
CA ALA A 76 -3.36 0.39 16.97
C ALA A 76 -3.43 1.92 16.98
N VAL A 77 -4.44 2.46 16.29
CA VAL A 77 -4.83 3.86 16.34
C VAL A 77 -6.35 3.95 16.44
N ASN A 78 -6.85 4.91 17.21
CA ASN A 78 -8.28 5.21 17.29
C ASN A 78 -8.61 6.35 16.34
N VAL A 79 -9.55 6.11 15.42
CA VAL A 79 -10.09 7.07 14.45
C VAL A 79 -11.61 7.08 14.61
N ASP A 80 -12.19 8.21 15.00
CA ASP A 80 -13.65 8.38 15.19
C ASP A 80 -14.29 7.25 16.04
N ASP A 81 -13.77 7.02 17.25
CA ASP A 81 -14.20 5.95 18.18
C ASP A 81 -14.08 4.52 17.65
N THR A 82 -13.37 4.32 16.53
CA THR A 82 -13.08 3.00 15.97
C THR A 82 -11.58 2.73 16.01
N GLU A 83 -11.20 1.58 16.56
CA GLU A 83 -9.80 1.13 16.61
C GLU A 83 -9.42 0.42 15.30
N TYR A 84 -8.26 0.79 14.75
CA TYR A 84 -7.68 0.18 13.55
C TYR A 84 -6.25 -0.29 13.79
N ASP A 85 -5.92 -1.46 13.25
CA ASP A 85 -4.57 -2.04 13.32
C ASP A 85 -3.55 -1.21 12.50
N ARG A 86 -2.36 -1.03 13.07
CA ARG A 86 -1.20 -0.27 12.56
C ARG A 86 0.10 -1.03 12.79
N ASP A 87 0.02 -2.35 12.69
CA ASP A 87 1.11 -3.26 13.05
C ASP A 87 2.42 -2.90 12.34
N ALA A 88 3.51 -3.41 12.89
CA ALA A 88 4.76 -3.52 12.16
C ALA A 88 5.04 -4.99 11.84
N LEU A 89 5.56 -5.24 10.64
CA LEU A 89 6.08 -6.52 10.18
C LEU A 89 7.53 -6.33 9.79
N VAL A 90 8.41 -7.12 10.39
CA VAL A 90 9.82 -7.17 10.04
C VAL A 90 10.20 -8.57 9.64
N PHE A 91 11.06 -8.71 8.64
CA PHE A 91 11.62 -10.00 8.24
C PHE A 91 13.01 -9.83 7.61
N GLY A 92 13.83 -10.87 7.71
CA GLY A 92 15.16 -10.92 7.12
C GLY A 92 15.13 -10.91 5.59
N SER A 93 16.10 -10.24 4.98
CA SER A 93 16.35 -10.14 3.54
C SER A 93 17.86 -10.01 3.29
N LEU A 94 18.27 -10.11 2.04
CA LEU A 94 19.61 -9.72 1.61
C LEU A 94 19.65 -8.25 1.19
N ARG A 95 20.83 -7.64 1.31
CA ARG A 95 21.13 -6.32 0.73
C ARG A 95 21.06 -6.35 -0.78
N ASP A 96 21.65 -7.38 -1.39
CA ASP A 96 21.64 -7.65 -2.82
C ASP A 96 21.56 -9.16 -3.09
N TRP A 97 20.51 -9.61 -3.76
CA TRP A 97 20.33 -11.03 -4.11
C TRP A 97 21.26 -11.49 -5.24
N SER A 98 21.91 -10.56 -5.95
CA SER A 98 22.83 -10.86 -7.05
C SER A 98 24.30 -10.95 -6.62
N ASP A 99 24.61 -10.52 -5.40
CA ASP A 99 25.97 -10.49 -4.86
C ASP A 99 26.27 -11.80 -4.11
N GLU A 100 27.28 -12.53 -4.59
CA GLU A 100 27.71 -13.81 -4.01
C GLU A 100 28.27 -13.64 -2.58
N GLU A 101 28.72 -12.45 -2.20
CA GLU A 101 29.19 -12.16 -0.83
C GLU A 101 28.07 -12.20 0.21
N ASN A 102 26.80 -12.13 -0.21
CA ASN A 102 25.65 -12.23 0.69
C ASN A 102 25.22 -13.68 0.98
N PHE A 103 26.00 -14.65 0.52
CA PHE A 103 25.76 -16.07 0.68
C PHE A 103 26.95 -16.76 1.31
N ASP A 104 26.67 -17.68 2.24
CA ASP A 104 27.67 -18.54 2.85
C ASP A 104 28.40 -19.35 1.76
N HIS A 105 29.72 -19.17 1.67
CA HIS A 105 30.55 -19.80 0.63
C HIS A 105 30.63 -21.33 0.72
N ILE A 106 30.23 -21.94 1.84
CA ILE A 106 30.27 -23.39 2.08
C ILE A 106 28.94 -24.03 1.67
N ASN A 107 27.82 -23.46 2.11
CA ASN A 107 26.49 -24.05 2.00
C ASN A 107 25.59 -23.34 0.98
N GLY A 108 25.98 -22.16 0.49
CA GLY A 108 25.21 -21.33 -0.43
C GLY A 108 23.95 -20.72 0.20
N LEU A 109 23.90 -20.66 1.54
CA LEU A 109 22.74 -20.14 2.26
C LEU A 109 22.81 -18.61 2.36
N PRO A 110 21.67 -17.91 2.26
CA PRO A 110 21.64 -16.46 2.47
C PRO A 110 22.05 -16.10 3.90
N GLU A 111 22.91 -15.09 4.06
CA GLU A 111 23.37 -14.61 5.37
C GLU A 111 22.44 -13.58 6.03
N TRP A 112 21.34 -13.20 5.36
CA TRP A 112 20.28 -12.35 5.91
C TRP A 112 20.78 -11.02 6.52
N ASN A 113 21.64 -10.32 5.81
CA ASN A 113 22.34 -9.12 6.28
C ASN A 113 21.53 -7.80 6.26
N ARG A 114 20.20 -7.89 6.12
CA ARG A 114 19.27 -6.75 6.09
C ARG A 114 17.90 -7.14 6.63
N TYR A 115 17.23 -6.20 7.27
CA TYR A 115 15.80 -6.31 7.55
C TYR A 115 14.97 -5.49 6.58
N MET A 116 13.83 -6.06 6.19
CA MET A 116 12.72 -5.33 5.60
C MET A 116 11.70 -5.03 6.70
N LEU A 117 11.31 -3.76 6.82
CA LEU A 117 10.32 -3.29 7.79
C LEU A 117 9.13 -2.70 7.04
N TYR A 118 7.93 -3.18 7.36
CA TYR A 118 6.66 -2.62 6.94
C TYR A 118 5.90 -2.16 8.18
N TYR A 119 5.39 -0.93 8.20
CA TYR A 119 4.54 -0.49 9.31
C TYR A 119 3.52 0.57 8.90
N GLY A 120 2.42 0.62 9.64
CA GLY A 120 1.47 1.73 9.59
C GLY A 120 1.87 2.89 10.52
N THR A 121 1.77 4.13 10.07
CA THR A 121 1.87 5.30 10.96
C THR A 121 0.57 5.49 11.75
N GLN A 122 0.67 6.04 12.95
CA GLN A 122 -0.43 6.23 13.91
C GLN A 122 -1.10 7.61 13.77
N GLU A 123 -1.00 8.24 12.60
CA GLU A 123 -1.78 9.44 12.27
C GLU A 123 -3.29 9.12 12.39
N THR A 124 -4.06 10.05 12.98
CA THR A 124 -5.45 9.82 13.41
C THR A 124 -6.48 9.89 12.28
N ASP A 125 -6.12 10.36 11.09
CA ASP A 125 -7.06 10.46 9.96
C ASP A 125 -6.87 9.23 9.04
N TYR A 126 -5.87 9.30 8.18
CA TYR A 126 -5.36 8.20 7.38
C TYR A 126 -3.88 8.06 7.66
N GLY A 127 -3.46 6.83 7.92
CA GLY A 127 -2.04 6.53 8.13
C GLY A 127 -1.29 6.44 6.80
N LYS A 128 0.02 6.29 6.93
CA LYS A 128 0.92 5.93 5.84
C LYS A 128 1.33 4.48 6.01
N LEU A 129 1.42 3.74 4.91
CA LEU A 129 2.12 2.47 4.90
C LEU A 129 3.56 2.74 4.49
N VAL A 130 4.49 2.46 5.40
CA VAL A 130 5.91 2.72 5.20
C VAL A 130 6.61 1.39 5.00
N ARG A 131 7.48 1.34 3.99
CA ARG A 131 8.47 0.28 3.78
C ARG A 131 9.85 0.85 4.06
N ALA A 132 10.62 0.24 4.93
CA ALA A 132 11.97 0.64 5.29
C ALA A 132 12.94 -0.54 5.18
N THR A 133 14.21 -0.22 4.92
CA THR A 133 15.32 -1.18 5.02
C THR A 133 16.16 -0.83 6.23
N LEU A 134 16.52 -1.84 7.01
CA LEU A 134 17.36 -1.67 8.20
C LEU A 134 18.65 -2.45 8.00
N ASP A 135 19.77 -1.77 8.19
CA ASP A 135 21.12 -2.35 8.13
C ASP A 135 21.86 -2.19 9.48
N PRO A 136 21.38 -2.80 10.58
CA PRO A 136 22.12 -2.92 11.81
C PRO A 136 23.56 -3.44 11.64
N PRO A 137 24.54 -2.88 12.37
CA PRO A 137 25.95 -3.25 12.25
C PRO A 137 26.27 -4.64 12.82
N TRP A 138 25.32 -5.31 13.49
CA TRP A 138 25.49 -6.67 14.00
C TRP A 138 24.89 -7.74 13.06
N MET A 139 24.29 -7.35 11.94
CA MET A 139 23.87 -8.27 10.88
C MET A 139 25.02 -8.53 9.91
N ASP A 140 26.14 -9.00 10.47
CA ASP A 140 27.28 -9.51 9.73
C ASP A 140 27.25 -11.05 9.77
N SER A 141 27.91 -11.69 8.80
CA SER A 141 27.91 -13.12 8.44
C SER A 141 27.93 -14.15 9.59
N ASP A 142 28.46 -13.76 10.75
CA ASP A 142 28.71 -14.66 11.87
C ASP A 142 27.50 -14.85 12.81
N HIS A 143 26.42 -14.09 12.63
CA HIS A 143 25.27 -14.10 13.54
C HIS A 143 23.94 -14.24 12.81
N SER A 144 23.16 -15.26 13.21
CA SER A 144 21.76 -15.35 12.80
C SER A 144 21.02 -14.11 13.30
N PRO A 145 20.34 -13.34 12.43
CA PRO A 145 19.70 -12.09 12.80
C PRO A 145 18.77 -12.25 14.02
N ALA A 146 19.03 -11.48 15.07
CA ALA A 146 18.24 -11.49 16.30
C ALA A 146 16.80 -11.01 16.04
N PRO A 147 15.75 -11.66 16.61
CA PRO A 147 14.36 -11.29 16.35
C PRO A 147 14.10 -9.79 16.56
N PHE A 148 13.38 -9.14 15.64
CA PHE A 148 13.16 -7.69 15.66
C PHE A 148 12.60 -7.12 16.98
N LYS A 149 11.87 -7.92 17.78
CA LYS A 149 11.38 -7.50 19.11
C LYS A 149 12.52 -7.06 20.06
N GLU A 150 13.72 -7.57 19.84
CA GLU A 150 14.91 -7.24 20.63
C GLU A 150 15.57 -5.93 20.18
N MET A 151 15.12 -5.34 19.05
CA MET A 151 15.71 -4.14 18.46
C MET A 151 15.10 -2.82 18.94
N GLU A 152 14.36 -2.77 20.05
CA GLU A 152 13.68 -1.55 20.53
C GLU A 152 12.80 -0.88 19.44
N PRO A 153 11.63 -1.45 19.10
CA PRO A 153 10.80 -1.01 17.96
C PRO A 153 10.47 0.50 17.93
N GLU A 154 10.44 1.16 19.08
CA GLU A 154 10.20 2.60 19.21
C GLU A 154 11.18 3.49 18.43
N ARG A 155 12.38 2.98 18.09
CA ARG A 155 13.38 3.69 17.27
C ARG A 155 13.11 3.64 15.76
N TYR A 156 12.22 2.76 15.33
CA TYR A 156 11.98 2.40 13.92
C TYR A 156 10.57 2.72 13.43
N LEU A 157 9.64 2.98 14.34
CA LEU A 157 8.20 3.05 14.07
C LEU A 157 7.62 4.45 14.30
N LYS A 158 8.40 5.52 13.99
CA LYS A 158 7.93 6.90 14.10
C LYS A 158 6.95 7.25 12.97
N ASP A 159 6.01 8.16 13.24
CA ASP A 159 5.05 8.64 12.24
C ASP A 159 5.72 9.43 11.11
N ASP A 160 6.82 10.13 11.42
CA ASP A 160 7.76 10.65 10.44
C ASP A 160 8.92 9.64 10.27
N PRO A 161 8.98 8.87 9.18
CA PRO A 161 10.05 7.89 8.95
C PRO A 161 11.44 8.53 8.85
N ALA A 162 11.53 9.84 8.54
CA ALA A 162 12.81 10.55 8.51
C ALA A 162 13.38 10.77 9.92
N SER A 163 12.52 10.72 10.95
CA SER A 163 12.90 10.85 12.36
C SER A 163 13.32 9.53 13.02
N ASN A 164 13.24 8.40 12.29
CA ASN A 164 13.71 7.11 12.77
C ASN A 164 15.22 7.15 13.03
N THR A 165 15.64 6.64 14.19
CA THR A 165 17.05 6.63 14.61
C THR A 165 17.67 5.22 14.60
N GLY A 166 16.85 4.19 14.41
CA GLY A 166 17.31 2.80 14.40
C GLY A 166 17.83 2.37 13.04
N HIS A 167 19.14 2.45 12.78
CA HIS A 167 19.87 1.84 11.65
C HIS A 167 19.13 1.74 10.29
N GLN A 168 18.25 2.71 10.00
CA GLN A 168 17.42 2.73 8.82
C GLN A 168 18.26 3.24 7.67
N SER A 169 18.47 2.41 6.66
CA SER A 169 19.25 2.79 5.49
C SER A 169 18.41 3.48 4.43
N SER A 170 17.14 3.09 4.28
CA SER A 170 16.21 3.73 3.37
C SER A 170 14.77 3.55 3.83
N TYR A 171 13.88 4.41 3.34
CA TYR A 171 12.44 4.23 3.48
C TYR A 171 11.69 4.72 2.24
N ARG A 172 10.46 4.23 2.08
CA ARG A 172 9.51 4.63 1.06
C ARG A 172 8.10 4.60 1.63
N ILE A 173 7.36 5.67 1.41
CA ILE A 173 5.91 5.70 1.64
C ILE A 173 5.24 4.98 0.46
N LEU A 174 4.54 3.89 0.74
CA LEU A 174 3.84 3.09 -0.25
C LEU A 174 2.43 3.65 -0.54
N THR A 175 1.79 4.19 0.50
CA THR A 175 0.51 4.88 0.43
C THR A 175 0.37 5.85 1.60
N GLU A 176 -0.46 6.88 1.43
CA GLU A 176 -0.90 7.84 2.46
C GLU A 176 -2.38 7.66 2.82
N ASP A 177 -3.01 6.63 2.25
CA ASP A 177 -4.43 6.32 2.40
C ASP A 177 -4.62 5.03 3.22
N LEU A 178 -3.76 4.77 4.21
CA LEU A 178 -3.81 3.55 5.01
C LEU A 178 -4.91 3.65 6.07
N LEU A 179 -5.86 2.72 6.03
CA LEU A 179 -6.90 2.57 7.05
C LEU A 179 -6.61 1.43 8.04
N GLU A 180 -6.01 0.33 7.60
CA GLU A 180 -5.66 -0.82 8.45
C GLU A 180 -4.42 -1.53 7.88
N PHE A 181 -3.47 -1.87 8.75
CA PHE A 181 -2.40 -2.80 8.43
C PHE A 181 -2.26 -3.79 9.58
N LYS A 182 -2.61 -5.04 9.31
CA LYS A 182 -2.56 -6.13 10.27
C LYS A 182 -1.59 -7.20 9.79
N ALA A 183 -0.66 -7.61 10.64
CA ALA A 183 0.29 -8.67 10.34
C ALA A 183 0.23 -9.74 11.42
N SER A 184 0.21 -11.01 11.02
CA SER A 184 0.21 -12.14 11.94
C SER A 184 1.07 -13.28 11.42
N LEU A 185 1.66 -14.02 12.35
CA LEU A 185 2.53 -15.16 12.08
C LEU A 185 1.82 -16.42 12.59
N ASP A 186 1.83 -17.48 11.78
CA ASP A 186 1.37 -18.81 12.15
C ASP A 186 2.57 -19.78 12.16
N PRO A 187 3.19 -20.01 13.34
CA PRO A 187 4.36 -20.89 13.47
C PRO A 187 4.06 -22.37 13.24
N ALA A 188 2.79 -22.80 13.27
CA ALA A 188 2.46 -24.19 13.01
C ALA A 188 2.53 -24.52 11.52
N LEU A 189 2.37 -23.50 10.66
CA LEU A 189 2.30 -23.64 9.21
C LEU A 189 3.40 -22.85 8.47
N ASP A 190 4.28 -22.15 9.20
CA ASP A 190 5.27 -21.21 8.66
C ASP A 190 4.62 -20.16 7.72
N ILE A 191 3.43 -19.64 8.09
CA ILE A 191 2.68 -18.67 7.28
C ILE A 191 2.78 -17.27 7.88
N VAL A 192 3.07 -16.30 7.02
CA VAL A 192 2.88 -14.88 7.30
C VAL A 192 1.57 -14.43 6.66
N THR A 193 0.63 -13.95 7.48
CA THR A 193 -0.63 -13.36 7.00
C THR A 193 -0.58 -11.85 7.16
N VAL A 194 -0.83 -11.13 6.06
CA VAL A 194 -0.94 -9.66 6.08
C VAL A 194 -2.27 -9.24 5.47
N ARG A 195 -3.00 -8.41 6.20
CA ARG A 195 -4.20 -7.74 5.74
C ARG A 195 -3.95 -6.25 5.67
N CYS A 196 -4.33 -5.63 4.56
CA CYS A 196 -4.18 -4.20 4.39
C CYS A 196 -5.47 -3.61 3.81
N VAL A 197 -5.95 -2.54 4.44
CA VAL A 197 -7.11 -1.77 4.01
C VAL A 197 -6.64 -0.36 3.73
N PHE A 198 -6.96 0.11 2.53
CA PHE A 198 -6.78 1.49 2.12
C PHE A 198 -8.14 2.16 2.04
N GLU A 199 -8.26 3.36 2.60
CA GLU A 199 -9.45 4.18 2.44
C GLU A 199 -9.04 5.61 2.16
N LYS A 200 -9.75 6.24 1.23
CA LYS A 200 -9.63 7.67 0.97
C LYS A 200 -11.00 8.30 0.86
N GLU A 201 -11.26 9.31 1.67
CA GLU A 201 -12.41 10.19 1.51
C GLU A 201 -12.07 11.40 0.62
N ARG A 202 -12.85 11.61 -0.45
CA ARG A 202 -12.76 12.83 -1.27
C ARG A 202 -14.15 13.31 -1.65
N LYS A 203 -14.48 14.56 -1.28
CA LYS A 203 -15.79 15.20 -1.54
C LYS A 203 -16.97 14.38 -1.00
N GLY A 204 -16.84 13.82 0.20
CA GLY A 204 -17.89 13.02 0.86
C GLY A 204 -18.06 11.59 0.32
N GLN A 205 -17.24 11.15 -0.62
CA GLN A 205 -17.23 9.77 -1.11
C GLN A 205 -16.00 9.03 -0.58
N LYS A 206 -16.25 7.94 0.16
CA LYS A 206 -15.23 7.01 0.64
C LYS A 206 -14.96 5.95 -0.44
N ASN A 207 -13.70 5.80 -0.82
CA ASN A 207 -13.24 4.71 -1.67
C ASN A 207 -12.34 3.79 -0.85
N ARG A 208 -12.78 2.55 -0.68
CA ARG A 208 -12.07 1.53 0.09
C ARG A 208 -11.54 0.43 -0.84
N SER A 209 -10.30 0.03 -0.62
CA SER A 209 -9.64 -1.10 -1.26
C SER A 209 -9.00 -1.97 -0.19
N GLU A 210 -9.08 -3.29 -0.33
CA GLU A 210 -8.58 -4.24 0.67
C GLU A 210 -7.90 -5.42 -0.03
N PHE A 211 -6.85 -5.93 0.58
CA PHE A 211 -6.29 -7.23 0.24
C PHE A 211 -5.84 -7.98 1.50
N GLU A 212 -5.84 -9.30 1.39
CA GLU A 212 -5.24 -10.22 2.36
C GLU A 212 -4.28 -11.14 1.61
N ILE A 213 -3.08 -11.33 2.16
CA ILE A 213 -2.09 -12.30 1.67
C ILE A 213 -1.77 -13.29 2.76
N LYS A 214 -1.57 -14.54 2.33
CA LYS A 214 -0.97 -15.62 3.11
C LYS A 214 0.25 -16.09 2.34
N VAL A 215 1.43 -15.88 2.91
CA VAL A 215 2.70 -16.18 2.26
C VAL A 215 3.44 -17.23 3.08
N PHE A 216 3.93 -18.24 2.37
CA PHE A 216 4.91 -19.18 2.88
C PHE A 216 6.30 -18.65 2.48
N PRO A 217 7.12 -18.14 3.41
CA PRO A 217 8.50 -17.79 3.11
C PRO A 217 9.23 -19.03 2.56
N GLN A 218 9.91 -18.89 1.43
CA GLN A 218 10.41 -20.03 0.66
C GLN A 218 11.86 -20.41 1.00
N ASN A 219 12.60 -19.50 1.63
CA ASN A 219 13.99 -19.72 2.04
C ASN A 219 14.04 -20.12 3.52
N THR A 220 13.43 -21.25 3.90
CA THR A 220 13.27 -21.72 5.29
C THR A 220 14.32 -22.75 5.75
N TRP A 221 15.56 -22.65 5.24
CA TRP A 221 16.64 -23.58 5.60
C TRP A 221 17.78 -22.88 6.37
N PRO A 222 18.34 -23.50 7.44
CA PRO A 222 17.91 -24.76 8.03
C PRO A 222 16.66 -24.58 8.89
N LYS A 223 15.75 -25.58 8.87
CA LYS A 223 14.66 -25.64 9.85
C LYS A 223 15.30 -25.57 11.22
N GLY A 224 14.95 -24.57 12.02
CA GLY A 224 15.41 -24.49 13.41
C GLY A 224 15.17 -25.85 14.06
N GLU A 225 16.21 -26.41 14.69
CA GLU A 225 16.08 -27.65 15.45
C GLU A 225 14.95 -27.48 16.47
N GLN A 226 13.94 -28.35 16.39
CA GLN A 226 12.93 -28.53 17.43
C GLN A 226 13.53 -29.23 18.64
#